data_AF-A0A6M4PCV0-F1
#
_entry.id   AF-A0A6M4PCV0-F1
#
_cell.length_a   1.000
_cell.length_b   1.000
_cell.length_c   1.000
_cell.angle_alpha   90.00
_cell.angle_beta   90.00
_cell.angle_gamma   90.00
#
_symmetry.space_group_name_H-M   'P 1'
#
loop_
_entity.id
_entity.type
_entity.pdbx_description
1 polymer ?
#
loop_
_entity_poly.entity_id
_entity_poly.type
_entity_poly.pdbx_seq_one_letter_code
_entity_poly.pdbx_strand_id
1 'polypeptide(L)'
;MTVHQDRFPLVLLPGPDTPVAEVSGLVRALPAALRLVVLRPGTEASTPPGPPEVLARQVRDAGVSGPFAVHGWGTGAHLGLALAGVFERALGRAVCTTLFVSDAVAPGRTTTSPAPADVRRTVTESRLVVCTDRTSAGSDGAGLRAWCRHSTSGTEFVTLPSGPRAARAAALSRLIAARLLPAAGRPSATRAARRVTAPVPGGDVVAGSAP
;
A
#
# COMPACT_ATOMS: atom_id res chain seq x y z
N MET A 1 -14.49 5.76 -24.13
CA MET A 1 -13.48 5.83 -23.05
C MET A 1 -12.84 4.47 -22.89
N THR A 2 -11.64 4.28 -23.45
CA THR A 2 -10.86 3.06 -23.28
C THR A 2 -10.21 3.08 -21.89
N VAL A 3 -10.71 2.24 -20.99
CA VAL A 3 -10.13 2.08 -19.65
C VAL A 3 -8.82 1.32 -19.83
N HIS A 4 -7.68 1.95 -19.47
CA HIS A 4 -6.37 1.30 -19.41
C HIS A 4 -6.37 0.22 -18.30
N GLN A 5 -6.95 -0.95 -18.59
CA GLN A 5 -7.09 -2.05 -17.64
C GLN A 5 -5.77 -2.75 -17.28
N ASP A 6 -4.69 -2.47 -18.02
CA ASP A 6 -3.42 -3.20 -17.87
C ASP A 6 -2.42 -2.55 -16.91
N ARG A 7 -2.76 -1.39 -16.31
CA ARG A 7 -1.84 -0.65 -15.44
C ARG A 7 -2.15 -0.86 -13.97
N PHE A 8 -1.14 -1.26 -13.20
CA PHE A 8 -1.29 -1.46 -11.76
C PHE A 8 -1.50 -0.11 -11.03
N PRO A 9 -2.57 0.06 -10.23
CA PRO A 9 -2.85 1.33 -9.57
C PRO A 9 -1.86 1.61 -8.43
N LEU A 10 -1.29 2.82 -8.43
CA LEU A 10 -0.48 3.37 -7.35
C LEU A 10 -1.08 4.69 -6.87
N VAL A 11 -1.55 4.69 -5.62
CA VAL A 11 -2.09 5.89 -4.96
C VAL A 11 -0.96 6.64 -4.28
N LEU A 12 -0.77 7.91 -4.61
CA LEU A 12 0.21 8.80 -3.99
C LEU A 12 -0.49 9.71 -2.99
N LEU A 13 -0.04 9.67 -1.73
CA LEU A 13 -0.55 10.44 -0.61
C LEU A 13 0.55 11.36 -0.05
N PRO A 14 0.80 12.52 -0.68
CA PRO A 14 1.62 13.56 -0.06
C PRO A 14 0.98 14.05 1.24
N GLY A 15 1.81 14.28 2.26
CA GLY A 15 1.42 15.04 3.45
C GLY A 15 1.36 16.54 3.14
N PRO A 16 0.82 17.36 4.08
CA PRO A 16 0.70 18.82 3.89
C PRO A 16 2.05 19.49 3.63
N ASP A 17 3.11 19.02 4.30
CA ASP A 17 4.46 19.56 4.16
C ASP A 17 5.26 18.91 3.02
N THR A 18 4.68 17.98 2.26
CA THR A 18 5.39 17.31 1.16
C THR A 18 5.56 18.29 -0.01
N PRO A 19 6.80 18.65 -0.40
CA PRO A 19 6.99 19.64 -1.45
C PRO A 19 6.44 19.16 -2.80
N VAL A 20 5.74 20.04 -3.51
CA VAL A 20 5.15 19.71 -4.84
C VAL A 20 6.21 19.17 -5.80
N ALA A 21 7.41 19.76 -5.80
CA ALA A 21 8.52 19.32 -6.64
C ALA A 21 8.96 17.87 -6.37
N GLU A 22 8.75 17.37 -5.15
CA GLU A 22 9.05 15.98 -4.79
C GLU A 22 8.06 15.01 -5.42
N VAL A 23 6.76 15.30 -5.27
CA VAL A 23 5.69 14.53 -5.89
C VAL A 23 5.83 14.54 -7.41
N SER A 24 6.03 15.72 -8.01
CA SER A 24 6.23 15.86 -9.46
C SER A 24 7.52 15.20 -9.95
N GLY A 25 8.56 15.16 -9.12
CA GLY A 25 9.79 14.42 -9.40
C GLY A 25 9.54 12.92 -9.48
N LEU A 26 8.84 12.36 -8.48
CA LEU A 26 8.50 10.93 -8.47
C LEU A 26 7.55 10.56 -9.61
N VAL A 27 6.49 11.33 -9.83
CA VAL A 27 5.52 11.09 -10.93
C VAL A 27 6.23 11.00 -12.29
N ARG A 28 7.20 11.89 -12.54
CA ARG A 28 8.00 11.85 -13.78
C ARG A 28 8.94 10.66 -13.86
N ALA A 29 9.43 10.17 -12.72
CA ALA A 29 10.35 9.04 -12.67
C ALA A 29 9.65 7.67 -12.72
N LEU A 30 8.35 7.59 -12.37
CA LEU A 30 7.61 6.33 -12.30
C LEU A 30 7.36 5.73 -13.69
N PRO A 31 7.41 4.39 -13.83
CA PRO A 31 7.19 3.72 -15.11
C PRO A 31 5.75 3.90 -15.59
N ALA A 32 5.58 4.05 -16.90
CA ALA A 32 4.26 4.21 -17.54
C ALA A 32 3.32 2.99 -17.38
N ALA A 33 3.84 1.84 -16.94
CA ALA A 33 3.06 0.66 -16.59
C ALA A 33 2.22 0.84 -15.30
N LEU A 34 2.49 1.88 -14.51
CA LEU A 34 1.69 2.21 -13.33
C LEU A 34 0.61 3.23 -13.68
N ARG A 35 -0.56 3.06 -13.05
CA ARG A 35 -1.64 4.04 -13.10
C ARG A 35 -1.60 4.86 -11.82
N LEU A 36 -1.20 6.12 -11.95
CA LEU A 36 -1.00 7.00 -10.80
C LEU A 36 -2.31 7.68 -10.41
N VAL A 37 -2.63 7.67 -9.11
CA VAL A 37 -3.75 8.42 -8.52
C VAL A 37 -3.17 9.29 -7.40
N VAL A 38 -3.12 10.60 -7.61
CA VAL A 38 -2.57 11.53 -6.60
C VAL A 38 -3.71 12.13 -5.81
N LEU A 39 -3.77 11.85 -4.50
CA LEU A 39 -4.79 12.39 -3.60
C LEU A 39 -4.10 13.29 -2.58
N ARG A 40 -4.56 14.55 -2.48
CA ARG A 40 -4.01 15.56 -1.57
C ARG A 40 -5.01 15.87 -0.46
N PRO A 41 -5.08 15.05 0.59
CA PRO A 41 -6.02 15.29 1.68
C PRO A 41 -5.60 16.53 2.48
N GLY A 42 -6.52 17.48 2.67
CA GLY A 42 -6.31 18.64 3.54
C GLY A 42 -5.37 19.72 2.98
N THR A 43 -5.32 19.93 1.65
CA THR A 43 -4.46 20.98 1.05
C THR A 43 -4.91 22.41 1.30
N GLU A 44 -6.11 22.62 1.83
CA GLU A 44 -6.45 23.92 2.39
C GLU A 44 -5.87 23.99 3.79
N ALA A 45 -5.10 25.04 4.07
CA ALA A 45 -4.26 25.20 5.26
C ALA A 45 -4.99 25.12 6.62
N SER A 46 -6.30 24.90 6.62
CA SER A 46 -7.15 24.80 7.81
C SER A 46 -8.10 23.60 7.80
N THR A 47 -8.07 22.76 6.76
CA THR A 47 -8.96 21.59 6.69
C THR A 47 -8.19 20.35 7.10
N PRO A 48 -8.53 19.71 8.24
CA PRO A 48 -7.91 18.44 8.61
C PRO A 48 -8.13 17.43 7.49
N PRO A 49 -7.19 16.48 7.27
CA PRO A 49 -7.43 15.42 6.32
C PRO A 49 -8.74 14.72 6.70
N GLY A 50 -9.68 14.67 5.75
CA GLY A 50 -10.98 14.04 5.96
C GLY A 50 -10.83 12.59 6.43
N PRO A 51 -11.89 12.00 6.98
CA PRO A 51 -11.82 10.64 7.53
C PRO A 51 -11.36 9.64 6.45
N PRO A 52 -10.64 8.56 6.83
CA PRO A 52 -10.12 7.55 5.89
C PRO A 52 -11.16 7.00 4.92
N GLU A 53 -12.44 6.99 5.29
CA GLU A 53 -13.58 6.58 4.46
C GLU A 53 -13.81 7.50 3.26
N VAL A 54 -13.57 8.81 3.42
CA VAL A 54 -13.62 9.78 2.31
C VAL A 54 -12.48 9.51 1.34
N LEU A 55 -11.29 9.24 1.85
CA LEU A 55 -10.14 8.87 1.00
C LEU A 55 -10.40 7.55 0.26
N ALA A 56 -11.00 6.56 0.93
CA ALA A 56 -11.39 5.30 0.29
C ALA A 56 -12.42 5.52 -0.83
N ARG A 57 -13.38 6.44 -0.64
CA ARG A 57 -14.33 6.84 -1.69
C ARG A 57 -13.61 7.48 -2.87
N GLN A 58 -12.71 8.44 -2.63
CA GLN A 58 -11.92 9.08 -3.69
C GLN A 58 -11.09 8.08 -4.51
N VAL A 59 -10.51 7.06 -3.86
CA VAL A 59 -9.79 5.98 -4.55
C VAL A 59 -10.73 5.18 -5.47
N ARG A 60 -11.94 4.86 -5.01
CA ARG A 60 -12.96 4.16 -5.82
C ARG A 60 -13.49 5.01 -6.96
N ASP A 61 -13.74 6.30 -6.72
CA ASP A 61 -14.20 7.26 -7.73
C ASP A 61 -13.14 7.49 -8.80
N ALA A 62 -11.86 7.41 -8.42
CA ALA A 62 -10.73 7.31 -9.34
C ALA A 62 -10.67 5.96 -10.07
N GLY A 63 -11.67 5.07 -9.95
CA GLY A 63 -11.78 3.81 -10.66
C GLY A 63 -10.78 2.74 -10.20
N VAL A 64 -10.35 2.76 -8.93
CA VAL A 64 -9.55 1.69 -8.33
C VAL A 64 -10.48 0.72 -7.59
N SER A 65 -10.71 -0.45 -8.18
CA SER A 65 -11.65 -1.46 -7.67
C SER A 65 -11.00 -2.82 -7.34
N GLY A 66 -9.74 -3.01 -7.71
CA GLY A 66 -8.96 -4.23 -7.47
C GLY A 66 -7.71 -3.97 -6.63
N PRO A 67 -6.73 -4.90 -6.64
CA PRO A 67 -5.46 -4.72 -5.95
C PRO A 67 -4.76 -3.42 -6.36
N PHE A 68 -4.21 -2.71 -5.38
CA PHE A 68 -3.45 -1.48 -5.59
C PHE A 68 -2.27 -1.38 -4.61
N ALA A 69 -1.43 -0.37 -4.80
CA ALA A 69 -0.42 0.02 -3.84
C ALA A 69 -0.60 1.49 -3.43
N VAL A 70 -0.02 1.83 -2.29
CA VAL A 70 -0.03 3.19 -1.75
C VAL A 70 1.40 3.63 -1.50
N HIS A 71 1.71 4.88 -1.80
CA HIS A 71 2.93 5.53 -1.35
C HIS A 71 2.56 6.80 -0.60
N GLY A 72 3.02 6.92 0.64
CA GLY A 72 2.73 8.06 1.49
C GLY A 72 3.99 8.71 2.07
N TRP A 73 3.94 10.03 2.26
CA TRP A 73 4.99 10.83 2.90
C TRP A 73 4.50 11.40 4.22
N GLY A 74 5.27 11.26 5.30
CA GLY A 74 4.91 11.81 6.61
C GLY A 74 3.49 11.42 7.03
N THR A 75 2.64 12.41 7.27
CA THR A 75 1.21 12.21 7.56
C THR A 75 0.46 11.43 6.47
N GLY A 76 0.85 11.59 5.21
CA GLY A 76 0.29 10.81 4.11
C GLY A 76 0.56 9.31 4.22
N ALA A 77 1.67 8.89 4.87
CA ALA A 77 1.92 7.48 5.17
C ALA A 77 0.96 6.93 6.23
N HIS A 78 0.63 7.73 7.25
CA HIS A 78 -0.38 7.38 8.25
C HIS A 78 -1.77 7.26 7.63
N LEU A 79 -2.13 8.17 6.73
CA LEU A 79 -3.37 8.08 5.96
C LEU A 79 -3.39 6.87 5.04
N GLY A 80 -2.26 6.52 4.42
CA GLY A 80 -2.12 5.30 3.63
C GLY A 80 -2.34 4.02 4.44
N LEU A 81 -1.82 3.97 5.67
CA LEU A 81 -2.06 2.87 6.59
C LEU A 81 -3.55 2.79 6.98
N ALA A 82 -4.16 3.91 7.35
CA ALA A 82 -5.58 3.97 7.69
C ALA A 82 -6.47 3.52 6.51
N LEU A 83 -6.14 3.99 5.30
CA LEU A 83 -6.81 3.64 4.05
C LEU A 83 -6.75 2.14 3.79
N ALA A 84 -5.57 1.51 3.93
CA ALA A 84 -5.42 0.07 3.79
C ALA A 84 -6.33 -0.68 4.76
N GLY A 85 -6.35 -0.26 6.04
CA GLY A 85 -7.24 -0.82 7.05
C GLY A 85 -8.73 -0.68 6.73
N VAL A 86 -9.17 0.45 6.15
CA VAL A 86 -10.57 0.64 5.71
C VAL A 86 -10.94 -0.35 4.61
N PHE A 87 -10.08 -0.51 3.59
CA PHE A 87 -10.35 -1.46 2.50
C PHE A 87 -10.36 -2.90 3.00
N GLU A 88 -9.44 -3.27 3.89
CA GLU A 88 -9.35 -4.62 4.46
C GLU A 88 -10.56 -4.96 5.31
N ARG A 89 -11.01 -4.07 6.19
CA ARG A 89 -12.23 -4.27 6.98
C ARG A 89 -13.47 -4.41 6.10
N ALA A 90 -13.56 -3.62 5.03
CA ALA A 90 -14.71 -3.64 4.14
C ALA A 90 -14.77 -4.91 3.26
N LEU A 91 -13.63 -5.48 2.88
CA LEU A 91 -13.54 -6.59 1.92
C LEU A 91 -13.13 -7.92 2.56
N GLY A 92 -12.76 -7.92 3.84
CA GLY A 92 -12.30 -9.10 4.57
C GLY A 92 -10.95 -9.66 4.09
N ARG A 93 -10.17 -8.86 3.35
CA ARG A 93 -8.85 -9.26 2.79
C ARG A 93 -8.00 -8.06 2.38
N ALA A 94 -6.67 -8.24 2.33
CA ALA A 94 -5.74 -7.28 1.72
C ALA A 94 -6.10 -6.94 0.26
N VAL A 95 -6.36 -5.66 0.00
CA VAL A 95 -6.51 -5.10 -1.37
C VAL A 95 -5.43 -4.07 -1.66
N CYS A 96 -4.96 -3.36 -0.63
CA CYS A 96 -3.66 -2.73 -0.68
C CYS A 96 -2.59 -3.84 -0.55
N THR A 97 -1.73 -3.99 -1.54
CA THR A 97 -0.71 -5.05 -1.57
C THR A 97 0.60 -4.61 -0.96
N THR A 98 0.95 -3.33 -1.14
CA THR A 98 2.17 -2.73 -0.64
C THR A 98 1.94 -1.27 -0.27
N LEU A 99 2.36 -0.89 0.93
CA LEU A 99 2.42 0.48 1.39
C LEU A 99 3.88 0.92 1.50
N PHE A 100 4.27 1.87 0.65
CA PHE A 100 5.55 2.54 0.73
C PHE A 100 5.44 3.74 1.67
N VAL A 101 6.32 3.79 2.66
CA VAL A 101 6.33 4.80 3.72
C VAL A 101 7.61 5.60 3.58
N SER A 102 7.52 6.91 3.33
CA SER A 102 8.68 7.82 3.30
C SER A 102 8.52 8.92 4.33
N ASP A 103 9.63 9.34 4.93
CA ASP A 103 9.72 10.51 5.81
C ASP A 103 8.64 10.56 6.92
N ALA A 104 8.27 9.39 7.44
CA ALA A 104 7.23 9.26 8.46
C ALA A 104 7.81 8.72 9.76
N VAL A 105 7.60 9.46 10.84
CA VAL A 105 7.73 8.93 12.21
C VAL A 105 6.70 7.83 12.38
N ALA A 106 6.98 6.78 13.16
CA ALA A 106 5.99 5.74 13.36
C ALA A 106 4.71 6.26 14.06
N PRO A 107 3.55 5.65 13.74
CA PRO A 107 2.30 5.99 14.41
C PRO A 107 2.44 5.89 15.93
N GLY A 108 1.97 6.92 16.64
CA GLY A 108 1.96 6.93 18.11
C GLY A 108 3.12 7.66 18.80
N ARG A 109 4.10 8.17 18.05
CA ARG A 109 5.21 8.98 18.60
C ARG A 109 5.12 10.48 18.34
N THR A 110 4.16 10.95 17.54
CA THR A 110 3.99 12.39 17.26
C THR A 110 3.11 13.06 18.31
N THR A 111 3.57 14.19 18.86
CA THR A 111 2.83 15.09 19.77
C THR A 111 2.22 16.29 19.05
N THR A 112 2.61 16.54 17.79
CA THR A 112 2.35 17.82 17.09
C THR A 112 1.33 17.75 15.96
N SER A 113 0.81 16.57 15.62
CA SER A 113 -0.29 16.45 14.67
C SER A 113 -1.17 15.27 15.05
N PRO A 114 -2.50 15.44 15.15
CA PRO A 114 -3.41 14.34 15.45
C PRO A 114 -3.46 13.43 14.23
N ALA A 115 -2.52 12.49 14.14
CA ALA A 115 -2.76 11.27 13.39
C ALA A 115 -4.10 10.71 13.92
N PRO A 116 -5.04 10.30 13.04
CA PRO A 116 -6.33 9.78 13.49
C PRO A 116 -6.09 8.73 14.58
N ALA A 117 -6.81 8.80 15.70
CA ALA A 117 -6.58 7.93 16.85
C ALA A 117 -6.56 6.43 16.44
N ASP A 118 -7.29 6.10 15.38
CA ASP A 118 -7.39 4.77 14.79
C ASP A 118 -6.10 4.27 14.10
N VAL A 119 -5.22 5.16 13.63
CA VAL A 119 -3.97 4.74 12.97
C VAL A 119 -3.06 3.98 13.94
N ARG A 120 -3.06 4.36 15.22
CA ARG A 120 -2.24 3.71 16.26
C ARG A 120 -2.58 2.24 16.45
N ARG A 121 -3.83 1.85 16.19
CA ARG A 121 -4.33 0.48 16.34
C ARG A 121 -4.50 -0.25 15.01
N THR A 122 -4.22 0.42 13.89
CA THR A 122 -4.40 -0.18 12.57
C THR A 122 -3.27 -1.16 12.30
N VAL A 123 -3.62 -2.42 12.10
CA VAL A 123 -2.74 -3.47 11.58
C VAL A 123 -3.31 -3.88 10.24
N THR A 124 -2.46 -4.00 9.22
CA THR A 124 -2.86 -4.34 7.86
C THR A 124 -2.22 -5.64 7.37
N GLU A 125 -2.88 -6.33 6.45
CA GLU A 125 -2.29 -7.45 5.69
C GLU A 125 -1.39 -6.97 4.54
N SER A 126 -1.33 -5.65 4.29
CA SER A 126 -0.41 -5.06 3.31
C SER A 126 1.05 -5.28 3.71
N ARG A 127 1.93 -5.56 2.75
CA ARG A 127 3.38 -5.47 2.97
C ARG A 127 3.79 -4.01 3.17
N LEU A 128 4.65 -3.73 4.15
CA LEU A 128 5.20 -2.38 4.34
C LEU A 128 6.62 -2.29 3.78
N VAL A 129 6.92 -1.20 3.09
CA VAL A 129 8.27 -0.84 2.63
C VAL A 129 8.59 0.55 3.15
N VAL A 130 9.33 0.61 4.27
CA VAL A 130 9.72 1.84 4.93
C VAL A 130 11.03 2.35 4.31
N CYS A 131 10.90 3.44 3.56
CA CYS A 131 11.98 4.12 2.88
C CYS A 131 12.57 5.19 3.80
N THR A 132 13.88 5.14 4.02
CA THR A 132 14.62 6.12 4.82
C THR A 132 15.70 6.76 3.99
N ASP A 133 16.08 8.00 4.28
CA ASP A 133 17.33 8.55 3.79
C ASP A 133 18.42 8.51 4.89
N ARG A 134 19.70 8.47 4.48
CA ARG A 134 20.82 8.47 5.44
C ARG A 134 20.91 9.74 6.27
N THR A 135 20.35 10.84 5.78
CA THR A 135 20.34 12.13 6.48
C THR A 135 19.35 12.16 7.65
N SER A 136 18.27 11.37 7.58
CA SER A 136 17.26 11.18 8.63
C SER A 136 17.61 10.02 9.57
N ALA A 137 18.61 9.21 9.21
CA ALA A 137 19.09 8.09 10.03
C ALA A 137 19.75 8.53 11.36
N GLY A 138 19.92 9.85 11.58
CA GLY A 138 20.27 10.40 12.89
C GLY A 138 19.18 10.28 13.94
N SER A 139 17.92 10.02 13.55
CA SER A 139 16.88 9.60 14.50
C SER A 139 17.01 8.10 14.73
N ASP A 140 17.21 7.69 15.98
CA ASP A 140 17.26 6.28 16.41
C ASP A 140 16.31 5.42 15.59
N GLY A 141 16.84 4.47 14.81
CA GLY A 141 16.05 3.54 13.98
C GLY A 141 14.96 2.79 14.75
N ALA A 142 14.99 2.83 16.08
CA ALA A 142 13.90 2.45 16.98
C ALA A 142 12.56 3.13 16.64
N GLY A 143 12.57 4.38 16.17
CA GLY A 143 11.37 5.12 15.74
C GLY A 143 10.71 4.47 14.52
N LEU A 144 11.49 3.93 13.60
CA LEU A 144 10.98 3.32 12.36
C LEU A 144 10.59 1.86 12.56
N ARG A 145 11.29 1.13 13.43
CA ARG A 145 10.93 -0.28 13.76
C ARG A 145 9.51 -0.44 14.30
N ALA A 146 8.93 0.61 14.86
CA ALA A 146 7.53 0.60 15.29
C ALA A 146 6.54 0.34 14.13
N TRP A 147 6.91 0.63 12.87
CA TRP A 147 6.12 0.26 11.69
C TRP A 147 5.92 -1.25 11.55
N CYS A 148 6.83 -2.09 12.06
CA CYS A 148 6.68 -3.55 12.04
C CYS A 148 5.39 -4.04 12.72
N ARG A 149 4.86 -3.29 13.69
CA ARG A 149 3.63 -3.66 14.41
C ARG A 149 2.37 -3.44 13.60
N HIS A 150 2.47 -2.72 12.49
CA HIS A 150 1.33 -2.33 11.66
C HIS A 150 1.12 -3.25 10.46
N SER A 151 1.90 -4.32 10.31
CA SER A 151 1.69 -5.28 9.21
C SER A 151 1.89 -6.72 9.63
N THR A 152 0.96 -7.59 9.22
CA THR A 152 1.06 -9.06 9.38
C THR A 152 1.86 -9.72 8.27
N SER A 153 1.96 -9.10 7.08
CA SER A 153 2.74 -9.59 5.93
C SER A 153 4.23 -9.22 5.96
N GLY A 154 4.65 -8.49 7.00
CA GLY A 154 6.02 -8.09 7.21
C GLY A 154 6.32 -6.67 6.75
N THR A 155 7.41 -6.13 7.31
CA THR A 155 7.91 -4.79 7.04
C THR A 155 9.35 -4.87 6.60
N GLU A 156 9.65 -4.20 5.50
CA GLU A 156 10.99 -4.06 4.96
C GLU A 156 11.49 -2.63 5.13
N PHE A 157 12.76 -2.46 5.51
CA PHE A 157 13.41 -1.17 5.62
C PHE A 157 14.41 -1.00 4.49
N VAL A 158 14.23 0.07 3.70
CA VAL A 158 15.10 0.37 2.55
C VAL A 158 15.70 1.74 2.75
N THR A 159 17.03 1.81 2.76
CA THR A 159 17.74 3.08 2.76
C THR A 159 17.95 3.56 1.34
N LEU A 160 17.31 4.67 0.98
CA LEU A 160 17.50 5.37 -0.28
C LEU A 160 18.84 6.11 -0.29
N PRO A 161 19.46 6.29 -1.47
CA PRO A 161 20.69 7.05 -1.59
C PRO A 161 20.47 8.49 -1.12
N SER A 162 21.43 9.02 -0.36
CA SER A 162 21.54 10.46 -0.13
C SER A 162 21.93 11.15 -1.43
N GLY A 163 21.53 12.42 -1.58
CA GLY A 163 21.85 13.21 -2.77
C GLY A 163 20.68 14.07 -3.26
N PRO A 164 20.79 14.60 -4.49
CA PRO A 164 19.77 15.47 -5.08
C PRO A 164 18.39 14.81 -5.12
N ARG A 165 17.33 15.62 -4.97
CA ARG A 165 15.94 15.15 -4.99
C ARG A 165 15.60 14.29 -6.22
N ALA A 166 16.15 14.62 -7.39
CA ALA A 166 15.97 13.84 -8.61
C ALA A 166 16.55 12.41 -8.50
N ALA A 167 17.74 12.27 -7.91
CA ALA A 167 18.37 10.96 -7.70
C ALA A 167 17.56 10.10 -6.71
N ARG A 168 17.03 10.73 -5.65
CA ARG A 168 16.14 10.07 -4.69
C ARG A 168 14.83 9.61 -5.35
N ALA A 169 14.19 10.47 -6.13
CA ALA A 169 12.98 10.14 -6.88
C ALA A 169 13.22 8.96 -7.86
N ALA A 170 14.37 8.95 -8.55
CA ALA A 170 14.75 7.85 -9.43
C ALA A 170 14.97 6.54 -8.66
N ALA A 171 15.64 6.58 -7.50
CA ALA A 171 15.84 5.40 -6.67
C ALA A 171 14.52 4.85 -6.11
N LEU A 172 13.65 5.73 -5.62
CA LEU A 172 12.32 5.36 -5.14
C LEU A 172 11.44 4.80 -6.26
N SER A 173 11.46 5.40 -7.45
CA SER A 173 10.76 4.87 -8.62
C SER A 173 11.22 3.44 -8.97
N ARG A 174 12.54 3.20 -9.02
CA ARG A 174 13.09 1.85 -9.27
C ARG A 174 12.66 0.85 -8.21
N LEU A 175 12.65 1.25 -6.94
CA LEU A 175 12.18 0.41 -5.85
C LEU A 175 10.70 0.04 -6.03
N ILE A 176 9.83 1.03 -6.27
CA ILE A 176 8.39 0.82 -6.50
C ILE A 176 8.18 -0.11 -7.70
N ALA A 177 8.85 0.17 -8.81
CA ALA A 177 8.79 -0.66 -10.01
C ALA A 177 9.18 -2.12 -9.72
N ALA A 178 10.29 -2.33 -9.00
CA ALA A 178 10.79 -3.66 -8.64
C ALA A 178 9.87 -4.43 -7.69
N ARG A 179 8.97 -3.76 -6.95
CA ARG A 179 8.00 -4.45 -6.07
C ARG A 179 6.67 -4.69 -6.72
N LEU A 180 6.22 -3.78 -7.58
CA LEU A 180 4.87 -3.85 -8.14
C LEU A 180 4.82 -4.55 -9.49
N LEU A 181 5.83 -4.36 -10.34
CA LEU A 181 5.79 -4.87 -11.73
C LEU A 181 6.14 -6.36 -11.88
N PRO A 182 7.02 -6.97 -11.05
CA PRO A 182 7.24 -8.42 -11.11
C PRO A 182 6.00 -9.27 -10.76
N ALA A 183 4.97 -8.67 -10.16
CA ALA A 183 3.71 -9.33 -9.81
C ALA A 183 2.69 -9.34 -10.96
N ALA A 184 2.82 -8.47 -11.98
CA ALA A 184 1.87 -8.38 -13.09
C ALA A 184 1.91 -9.59 -14.05
N GLY A 185 2.93 -10.45 -13.95
CA GLY A 185 3.11 -11.65 -14.78
C GLY A 185 2.96 -12.99 -14.03
N ARG A 186 2.64 -13.00 -12.73
CA ARG A 186 2.42 -14.26 -11.99
C ARG A 186 0.91 -14.53 -11.87
N PRO A 187 0.39 -15.64 -12.43
CA PRO A 187 -0.99 -16.03 -12.17
C PRO A 187 -1.16 -16.26 -10.67
N SER A 188 -2.10 -15.55 -10.04
CA SER A 188 -2.45 -15.75 -8.64
C SER A 188 -2.77 -17.22 -8.39
N ALA A 189 -1.95 -17.87 -7.56
CA ALA A 189 -2.13 -19.25 -7.12
C ALA A 189 -3.51 -19.51 -6.48
N THR A 190 -4.25 -18.46 -6.13
CA THR A 190 -5.62 -18.51 -5.60
C THR A 190 -6.67 -18.97 -6.62
N ARG A 191 -6.37 -19.02 -7.93
CA ARG A 191 -7.32 -19.56 -8.95
C ARG A 191 -7.12 -21.05 -9.26
N ALA A 192 -5.97 -21.63 -8.91
CA ALA A 192 -5.69 -23.05 -9.17
C ALA A 192 -6.36 -23.99 -8.15
N ALA A 193 -6.68 -23.52 -6.95
CA ALA A 193 -7.29 -24.34 -5.90
C ALA A 193 -8.81 -24.55 -6.04
N ARG A 194 -9.48 -23.88 -7.00
CA ARG A 194 -10.95 -23.95 -7.15
C ARG A 194 -11.43 -24.81 -8.31
N ARG A 195 -10.55 -25.62 -8.91
CA ARG A 195 -10.89 -26.47 -10.08
C ARG A 195 -10.54 -27.95 -9.94
N VAL A 196 -10.38 -28.45 -8.72
CA VAL A 196 -10.31 -29.90 -8.45
C VAL A 196 -11.13 -30.21 -7.20
N THR A 197 -12.43 -30.40 -7.39
CA THR A 197 -13.29 -31.35 -6.65
C THR A 197 -14.68 -31.30 -7.29
N ALA A 198 -14.84 -31.96 -8.44
CA ALA A 198 -16.15 -32.41 -8.86
C ALA A 198 -16.43 -33.76 -8.15
N PRO A 199 -17.59 -33.96 -7.50
CA PRO A 199 -17.94 -35.23 -6.90
C PRO A 199 -18.26 -36.25 -7.98
N VAL A 200 -17.66 -37.44 -7.90
CA VAL A 200 -18.05 -38.60 -8.68
C VAL A 200 -19.37 -39.14 -8.10
N PRO A 201 -20.44 -39.29 -8.90
CA PRO A 201 -21.68 -39.86 -8.42
C PRO A 201 -21.63 -41.40 -8.47
N GLY A 202 -22.03 -42.02 -7.35
CA GLY A 202 -22.88 -43.20 -7.27
C GLY A 202 -22.45 -44.48 -7.99
N GLY A 203 -22.06 -45.49 -7.21
CA GLY A 203 -22.02 -46.88 -7.63
C GLY A 203 -22.15 -47.81 -6.43
N ASP A 204 -23.39 -48.09 -6.03
CA ASP A 204 -23.76 -49.19 -5.13
C ASP A 204 -23.44 -50.54 -5.79
N VAL A 205 -22.74 -51.45 -5.10
CA VAL A 205 -22.93 -52.91 -5.27
C VAL A 205 -22.62 -53.66 -3.97
N VAL A 206 -23.71 -54.02 -3.27
CA VAL A 206 -24.09 -55.35 -2.72
C VAL A 206 -23.03 -56.24 -2.06
N ALA A 207 -23.31 -56.54 -0.78
CA ALA A 207 -22.70 -57.61 0.02
C ALA A 207 -23.09 -59.01 -0.48
N GLY A 208 -22.13 -59.93 -0.56
CA GLY A 208 -22.32 -61.35 -0.86
C GLY A 208 -21.55 -62.23 0.12
N SER A 209 -22.28 -63.17 0.73
CA SER A 209 -21.87 -64.09 1.79
C SER A 209 -20.81 -65.13 1.41
N ALA A 210 -20.17 -65.63 2.47
CA ALA A 210 -19.48 -66.90 2.76
C ALA A 210 -19.45 -68.04 1.71
N PRO A 211 -18.48 -68.95 1.89
CA PRO A 211 -18.82 -70.26 2.48
C PRO A 211 -18.20 -70.52 3.86
#